data_AF-A0A9X4SMJ1-F1
#
_entry.id   AF-A0A9X4SMJ1-F1
#
_cell.length_a   1.000
_cell.length_b   1.000
_cell.length_c   1.000
_cell.angle_alpha   90.00
_cell.angle_beta   90.00
_cell.angle_gamma   90.00
#
_symmetry.space_group_name_H-M   'P 1'
#
loop_
_entity.id
_entity.type
_entity.pdbx_description
1 polymer ?
#
loop_
_entity_poly.entity_id
_entity_poly.type
_entity_poly.pdbx_seq_one_letter_code
_entity_poly.pdbx_strand_id
1 'polypeptide(L)' 'MSVYQYFKRYVEYGIVPAKRTKDFTLVPESSFYKSVHYIDNVLGSVDKKYKEEEKSGSLI' A
#
# COMPACT_ATOMS: atom_id res chain seq x y z
N MET A 1 -12.66 14.08 5.67
CA MET A 1 -11.18 14.16 5.82
C MET A 1 -10.54 13.96 4.46
N SER A 2 -9.51 14.73 4.10
CA SER A 2 -8.80 14.58 2.82
C SER A 2 -7.84 13.39 2.86
N VAL A 3 -7.47 12.88 1.68
CA VAL A 3 -6.47 11.79 1.53
C VAL A 3 -5.17 12.13 2.28
N TYR A 4 -4.73 13.39 2.21
CA TYR A 4 -3.55 13.85 2.93
C TYR A 4 -3.71 13.82 4.46
N GLN A 5 -4.90 14.08 5.00
CA GLN A 5 -5.16 13.97 6.44
C GLN A 5 -5.11 12.52 6.93
N TYR A 6 -5.61 11.57 6.13
CA TYR A 6 -5.46 10.15 6.43
C TYR A 6 -3.99 9.73 6.40
N PHE A 7 -3.26 10.12 5.34
CA PHE A 7 -1.83 9.87 5.23
C PHE A 7 -1.06 10.35 6.47
N LYS A 8 -1.30 11.58 6.94
CA LYS A 8 -0.66 12.09 8.16
C LYS A 8 -0.93 11.21 9.39
N ARG A 9 -2.15 10.73 9.58
CA ARG A 9 -2.48 9.80 10.68
C ARG A 9 -1.73 8.46 10.56
N TYR A 10 -1.63 7.90 9.36
CA TYR A 10 -0.88 6.67 9.15
C TYR A 10 0.63 6.83 9.38
N VAL A 11 1.17 8.02 9.10
CA VAL A 11 2.55 8.37 9.48
C VAL A 11 2.68 8.49 11.01
N GLU A 12 1.75 9.17 11.68
CA GLU A 12 1.74 9.29 13.15
C GLU A 12 1.60 7.93 13.86
N TYR A 13 0.88 6.98 13.26
CA TYR A 13 0.78 5.60 13.75
C TYR A 13 1.99 4.73 13.41
N GLY A 14 2.99 5.25 12.67
CA GLY A 14 4.20 4.51 12.28
C GLY A 14 3.97 3.46 11.20
N ILE A 15 2.82 3.48 10.51
CA ILE A 15 2.46 2.52 9.47
C ILE A 15 3.13 2.88 8.15
N VAL A 16 3.18 4.18 7.82
CA VAL A 16 3.77 4.68 6.58
C VAL A 16 5.07 5.42 6.89
N PRO A 17 6.24 4.91 6.46
CA PRO A 17 7.47 5.65 6.54
C PRO A 17 7.39 6.88 5.62
N ALA A 18 7.64 8.04 6.21
CA ALA A 18 7.57 9.33 5.55
C ALA A 18 8.73 10.23 5.97
N LYS A 19 9.10 11.13 5.08
CA LYS A 19 10.08 12.18 5.34
C LYS A 19 9.43 13.55 5.26
N ARG A 20 10.01 14.50 5.98
CA ARG A 20 9.59 15.89 5.93
C ARG A 20 10.45 16.66 4.90
N THR A 21 9.82 17.40 4.01
CA THR A 21 10.48 18.25 3.03
C THR A 21 10.89 19.60 3.63
N LYS A 22 11.63 20.42 2.89
CA LYS A 22 12.13 21.73 3.35
C LYS A 22 11.00 22.70 3.71
N ASP A 23 9.85 22.55 3.07
CA ASP A 23 8.60 23.28 3.31
C ASP A 23 7.72 22.65 4.40
N PHE A 24 8.26 21.72 5.20
CA PHE A 24 7.57 21.01 6.30
C PHE A 24 6.42 20.08 5.85
N THR A 25 6.23 19.89 4.56
CA THR A 25 5.27 18.91 4.02
C THR A 25 5.76 17.48 4.29
N LEU A 26 4.84 16.59 4.65
CA LEU A 26 5.14 15.17 4.79
C LEU A 26 4.93 14.49 3.44
N VAL A 27 5.92 13.69 3.02
CA VAL A 27 5.85 12.87 1.82
C VAL A 27 6.29 11.45 2.17
N PRO A 28 5.65 10.40 1.62
CA PRO A 28 6.11 9.03 1.85
C PRO A 28 7.55 8.85 1.35
N GLU A 29 8.31 7.99 2.00
CA GLU A 29 9.65 7.68 1.52
C GLU A 29 9.60 6.95 0.17
N SER A 30 10.54 7.25 -0.73
CA SER A 30 10.57 6.64 -2.06
C SER A 30 10.72 5.12 -2.02
N SER A 31 11.43 4.61 -1.01
CA SER A 31 11.54 3.18 -0.69
C SER A 31 10.18 2.54 -0.42
N PHE A 32 9.28 3.23 0.28
CA PHE A 32 7.93 2.76 0.57
C PHE A 32 7.06 2.65 -0.69
N TYR A 33 7.10 3.66 -1.57
CA TYR A 33 6.41 3.58 -2.86
C TYR A 33 6.91 2.41 -3.70
N LYS A 34 8.23 2.18 -3.72
CA LYS A 34 8.81 1.03 -4.43
C LYS A 34 8.35 -0.30 -3.85
N SER A 35 8.26 -0.44 -2.52
CA SER A 35 7.78 -1.68 -1.90
C SER A 35 6.29 -1.91 -2.13
N VAL A 36 5.44 -0.88 -2.04
CA VAL A 36 4.00 -0.99 -2.34
C VAL A 36 3.79 -1.35 -3.81
N HIS A 37 4.45 -0.66 -4.74
CA HIS A 37 4.37 -1.00 -6.16
C HIS A 37 4.95 -2.38 -6.48
N TYR A 38 6.01 -2.81 -5.78
CA TYR A 38 6.56 -4.15 -5.93
C TYR A 38 5.55 -5.20 -5.45
N ILE A 39 4.93 -5.00 -4.29
CA ILE A 39 3.87 -5.88 -3.77
C ILE A 39 2.70 -5.93 -4.75
N ASP A 40 2.17 -4.79 -5.17
CA ASP A 40 1.04 -4.72 -6.11
C ASP A 40 1.36 -5.36 -7.47
N ASN A 41 2.59 -5.18 -7.99
CA ASN A 41 2.98 -5.69 -9.31
C ASN A 41 3.43 -7.16 -9.28
N VAL A 42 4.15 -7.60 -8.24
CA VAL A 42 4.75 -8.95 -8.17
C VAL A 42 3.82 -9.96 -7.53
N LEU A 43 3.12 -9.57 -6.47
CA LEU A 43 2.11 -10.43 -5.87
C LEU A 43 0.79 -10.37 -6.66
N GLY A 44 0.68 -9.43 -7.60
CA GLY A 44 -0.58 -9.07 -8.25
C GLY A 44 -1.53 -8.50 -7.20
N SER A 45 -2.65 -7.89 -7.63
CA SER A 45 -3.78 -7.71 -6.73
C SER A 45 -4.01 -9.04 -6.02
N VAL A 46 -3.70 -9.10 -4.73
CA VAL A 46 -3.83 -10.33 -3.94
C VAL A 46 -5.25 -10.91 -4.11
N ASP A 47 -6.23 -10.03 -4.35
CA ASP A 47 -7.61 -10.34 -4.76
C ASP A 47 -7.79 -11.20 -6.03
N LYS A 48 -6.91 -11.13 -7.03
CA LYS A 48 -7.10 -11.86 -8.29
C LYS A 48 -6.71 -13.33 -8.16
N LYS A 49 -5.64 -13.64 -7.44
CA LYS A 49 -5.23 -15.04 -7.24
C LYS A 49 -6.18 -15.81 -6.32
N TYR A 50 -6.66 -15.19 -5.23
CA TYR A 50 -7.64 -15.84 -4.35
C TYR A 50 -8.99 -16.13 -5.05
N LYS A 51 -9.40 -15.30 -6.02
CA LYS A 51 -10.64 -15.50 -6.79
C LYS A 51 -10.56 -16.59 -7.87
N GLU A 52 -9.36 -16.92 -8.35
CA GLU A 52 -9.16 -18.02 -9.31
C GLU A 52 -9.09 -19.38 -8.61
N GLU A 53 -8.51 -19.45 -7.41
CA GLU A 53 -8.45 -20.71 -6.64
C GLU A 53 -9.83 -21.17 -6.12
N GLU A 54 -10.72 -20.25 -5.70
CA GLU A 54 -12.11 -20.61 -5.36
C GLU A 54 -12.92 -21.15 -6.56
N LYS A 55 -12.61 -20.72 -7.79
CA LYS A 55 -13.28 -21.25 -8.99
C LYS A 55 -12.75 -22.60 -9.46
N SER A 56 -11.50 -22.95 -9.13
CA SER A 56 -10.92 -24.24 -9.50
C SER A 56 -11.16 -25.34 -8.45
N GLY A 57 -11.54 -24.96 -7.23
CA GLY A 57 -11.75 -25.87 -6.09
C GLY A 57 -13.15 -26.49 -5.95
N SER A 58 -14.07 -26.31 -6.90
CA SER A 58 -15.38 -26.98 -6.88
C SER A 58 -15.51 -27.95 -8.06
N LEU A 59 -14.75 -29.03 -7.99
CA LEU A 59 -14.93 -30.21 -8.84
C LEU A 59 -14.35 -31.44 -8.13
N ILE A 60 -14.78 -31.69 -6.89
CA ILE A 60 -14.84 -33.03 -6.29
C ILE A 60 -16.07 -33.09 -5.39
#